data_AF-A0A7X0EUV6-F1
#
_entry.id   AF-A0A7X0EUV6-F1
#
_cell.length_a   1.000
_cell.length_b   1.000
_cell.length_c   1.000
_cell.angle_alpha   90.00
_cell.angle_beta   90.00
_cell.angle_gamma   90.00
#
_symmetry.space_group_name_H-M   'P 1'
#
loop_
_entity.id
_entity.type
_entity.pdbx_description
1 polymer ?
#
loop_
_entity_poly.entity_id
_entity_poly.type
_entity_poly.pdbx_seq_one_letter_code
_entity_poly.pdbx_strand_id
1 'polypeptide(L)'
;MHPEIDTTKAFIDALKNGASFSEETVLSCMAAIAARKDVESNEIKKMWAQYYWNKYQEIGEQTLTSLTNDEIKLRDTLYKHFGK
;
A
#
# COMPACT_ATOMS: atom_id res chain seq x y z
N MET A 1 1.08 15.17 -2.65
CA MET A 1 1.71 13.91 -2.24
C MET A 1 0.60 12.90 -2.02
N HIS A 2 0.66 11.72 -2.65
CA HIS A 2 -0.41 10.72 -2.64
C HIS A 2 -0.04 9.58 -1.67
N PRO A 3 -0.46 9.63 -0.39
CA PRO A 3 -0.12 8.61 0.60
C PRO A 3 -0.52 7.19 0.17
N GLU A 4 -1.55 7.08 -0.66
CA GLU A 4 -1.96 5.83 -1.29
C GLU A 4 -0.87 5.26 -2.20
N ILE A 5 -0.25 6.10 -3.03
CA ILE A 5 0.81 5.68 -3.96
C ILE A 5 2.09 5.33 -3.19
N ASP A 6 2.48 6.15 -2.21
CA ASP A 6 3.70 5.92 -1.44
C ASP A 6 3.62 4.62 -0.63
N THR A 7 2.46 4.35 -0.01
CA THR A 7 2.20 3.11 0.73
C THR A 7 2.20 1.91 -0.20
N THR A 8 1.55 2.00 -1.36
CA THR A 8 1.55 0.88 -2.32
C THR A 8 2.95 0.60 -2.88
N LYS A 9 3.74 1.62 -3.18
CA LYS A 9 5.13 1.42 -3.62
C LYS A 9 5.97 0.70 -2.56
N ALA A 10 5.92 1.17 -1.32
CA ALA A 10 6.62 0.52 -0.22
C ALA A 10 6.17 -0.93 -0.01
N PHE A 11 4.89 -1.20 -0.16
CA PHE A 11 4.35 -2.56 -0.08
C PHE A 11 4.86 -3.44 -1.21
N ILE A 12 4.84 -2.96 -2.45
CA ILE A 12 5.34 -3.74 -3.59
C ILE A 12 6.85 -4.00 -3.46
N ASP A 13 7.63 -3.01 -3.01
CA ASP A 13 9.06 -3.19 -2.76
C ASP A 13 9.29 -4.22 -1.65
N ALA A 14 8.48 -4.24 -0.59
CA ALA A 14 8.55 -5.26 0.44
C ALA A 14 8.30 -6.67 -0.13
N LEU A 15 7.27 -6.83 -0.98
CA LEU A 15 6.97 -8.11 -1.64
C LEU A 15 8.13 -8.59 -2.52
N LYS A 16 8.73 -7.68 -3.31
CA LYS A 16 9.91 -8.00 -4.14
C LYS A 16 11.12 -8.42 -3.32
N ASN A 17 11.23 -7.94 -2.08
CA ASN A 17 12.27 -8.32 -1.13
C ASN A 17 11.91 -9.57 -0.30
N GLY A 18 10.81 -10.27 -0.62
CA GLY A 18 10.41 -11.53 0.02
C GLY A 18 9.48 -11.38 1.22
N ALA A 19 8.90 -10.19 1.44
CA ALA A 19 7.86 -10.04 2.45
C ALA A 19 6.58 -10.78 2.07
N SER A 20 5.77 -11.13 3.07
CA SER A 20 4.52 -11.85 2.88
C SER A 20 3.43 -10.93 2.33
N PHE A 21 2.60 -11.44 1.41
CA PHE A 21 1.38 -10.77 0.99
C PHE A 21 0.31 -10.85 2.09
N SER A 22 0.39 -9.93 3.05
CA SER A 22 -0.46 -9.89 4.24
C SER A 22 -0.74 -8.46 4.71
N GLU A 23 -1.80 -8.30 5.51
CA GLU A 23 -2.15 -7.04 6.17
C GLU A 23 -1.02 -6.52 7.08
N GLU A 24 -0.32 -7.42 7.76
CA GLU A 24 0.80 -7.09 8.66
C GLU A 24 1.95 -6.38 7.92
N THR A 25 2.22 -6.81 6.68
CA THR A 25 3.20 -6.17 5.80
C THR A 25 2.73 -4.78 5.38
N VAL A 26 1.45 -4.60 5.05
CA VAL A 26 0.86 -3.27 4.76
C VAL A 26 1.00 -2.33 5.96
N LEU A 27 0.65 -2.81 7.16
CA LEU A 27 0.78 -2.05 8.40
C LEU A 27 2.24 -1.64 8.66
N SER A 28 3.19 -2.55 8.43
CA SER A 28 4.63 -2.28 8.56
C SER A 28 5.11 -1.21 7.58
N CYS A 29 4.68 -1.28 6.31
CA CYS A 29 4.98 -0.26 5.30
C CYS A 29 4.40 1.11 5.68
N MET A 30 3.14 1.14 6.14
CA MET A 30 2.50 2.36 6.62
C MET A 30 3.21 2.95 7.83
N ALA A 31 3.61 2.13 8.80
CA ALA A 31 4.34 2.58 9.97
C ALA A 31 5.69 3.20 9.60
N ALA A 32 6.43 2.61 8.65
CA ALA A 32 7.70 3.15 8.16
C ALA A 32 7.55 4.50 7.46
N ILE A 33 6.44 4.73 6.75
CA ILE A 33 6.13 6.01 6.11
C ILE A 33 5.66 7.05 7.14
N ALA A 34 4.79 6.66 8.07
CA ALA A 34 4.22 7.54 9.08
C ALA A 34 5.23 7.93 10.18
N ALA A 35 6.21 7.09 10.50
CA ALA A 35 7.31 7.41 11.40
C ALA A 35 8.13 8.63 10.92
N ARG A 36 8.07 8.96 9.62
CA ARG A 36 8.69 10.16 9.06
C ARG A 36 7.85 11.43 9.26
N LYS A 37 6.62 11.31 9.80
CA LYS A 37 5.61 12.40 9.85
C LYS A 37 4.91 12.61 11.19
N ASP A 38 5.16 11.81 12.23
CA ASP A 38 4.80 12.03 13.64
C ASP A 38 3.36 12.54 13.96
N VAL A 39 2.33 12.10 13.22
CA VAL A 39 0.99 12.76 13.31
C VAL A 39 -0.23 11.82 13.46
N GLU A 40 -0.12 10.49 13.31
CA GLU A 40 -1.31 9.59 13.39
C GLU A 40 -1.30 8.62 14.58
N SER A 41 -2.47 8.51 15.23
CA SER A 41 -2.73 7.53 16.29
C SER A 41 -2.63 6.09 15.75
N ASN A 42 -2.26 5.14 16.62
CA ASN A 42 -2.13 3.73 16.23
C ASN A 42 -3.44 3.12 15.70
N GLU A 43 -4.59 3.60 16.15
CA GLU A 43 -5.90 3.13 15.68
C GLU A 43 -6.18 3.56 14.25
N ILE A 44 -5.86 4.82 13.91
CA ILE A 44 -6.03 5.35 12.55
C ILE A 44 -5.14 4.58 11.57
N LYS A 45 -3.89 4.27 11.95
CA LYS A 45 -2.98 3.46 11.13
C LYS A 45 -3.53 2.07 10.82
N LYS A 46 -4.11 1.40 11.81
CA LYS A 46 -4.74 0.08 11.61
C LYS A 46 -5.94 0.14 10.68
N MET A 47 -6.81 1.14 10.86
CA MET A 47 -7.97 1.33 9.99
C MET A 47 -7.56 1.52 8.52
N TRP A 48 -6.55 2.35 8.27
CA TRP A 48 -6.02 2.53 6.92
C TRP A 48 -5.33 1.27 6.40
N ALA A 49 -4.52 0.58 7.21
CA ALA A 49 -3.86 -0.66 6.81
C ALA A 49 -4.87 -1.72 6.36
N GLN A 50 -5.96 -1.90 7.12
CA GLN A 50 -7.07 -2.77 6.74
C GLN A 50 -7.72 -2.32 5.43
N TYR A 51 -7.96 -1.01 5.26
CA TYR A 51 -8.53 -0.46 4.03
C TYR A 51 -7.65 -0.76 2.81
N TYR A 52 -6.35 -0.46 2.88
CA TYR A 52 -5.38 -0.75 1.82
C TYR A 52 -5.28 -2.25 1.56
N TRP A 53 -5.28 -3.06 2.60
CA TRP A 53 -5.22 -4.52 2.50
C TRP A 53 -6.39 -5.08 1.71
N ASN A 54 -7.62 -4.68 2.03
CA ASN A 54 -8.81 -5.09 1.29
C ASN A 54 -8.69 -4.74 -0.21
N LYS A 55 -8.14 -3.56 -0.52
CA LYS A 55 -7.89 -3.16 -1.91
C LYS A 55 -6.80 -3.96 -2.59
N TYR A 56 -5.73 -4.30 -1.89
CA TYR A 56 -4.68 -5.15 -2.44
C TYR A 56 -5.16 -6.57 -2.68
N GLN A 57 -6.04 -7.11 -1.84
CA GLN A 57 -6.68 -8.40 -2.07
C GLN A 57 -7.55 -8.39 -3.34
N GLU A 58 -8.29 -7.31 -3.60
CA GLU A 58 -9.07 -7.14 -4.84
C GLU A 58 -8.17 -7.08 -6.09
N ILE A 59 -7.00 -6.44 -6.00
CA ILE A 59 -6.07 -6.26 -7.13
C ILE A 59 -5.25 -7.55 -7.38
N GLY A 60 -4.83 -8.22 -6.31
CA GLY A 60 -3.96 -9.39 -6.32
C GLY A 60 -2.47 -9.06 -6.34
N GLU A 61 -1.68 -9.93 -5.71
CA GLU A 61 -0.22 -9.81 -5.57
C GLU A 61 0.52 -9.70 -6.91
N GLN A 62 0.19 -10.57 -7.85
CA GLN A 62 0.83 -10.60 -9.18
C GLN A 62 0.60 -9.30 -9.96
N THR A 63 -0.62 -8.77 -9.91
CA THR A 63 -0.96 -7.51 -10.54
C THR A 63 -0.18 -6.36 -9.91
N LEU A 64 -0.19 -6.25 -8.58
CA LEU A 64 0.53 -5.19 -7.86
C LEU A 64 2.04 -5.20 -8.14
N THR A 65 2.67 -6.36 -8.11
CA THR A 65 4.12 -6.50 -8.35
C THR A 65 4.52 -6.19 -9.80
N SER A 66 3.63 -6.38 -10.77
CA SER A 66 3.83 -6.02 -12.17
C SER A 66 3.75 -4.51 -12.45
N LEU A 67 3.04 -3.75 -11.61
CA LEU A 67 2.73 -2.32 -11.83
C LEU A 67 3.81 -1.36 -11.33
N THR A 68 4.78 -1.79 -10.52
CA THR A 68 5.74 -0.89 -9.84
C THR A 68 6.56 -0.01 -10.78
N ASN A 69 6.82 -0.49 -12.00
CA ASN A 69 7.70 0.19 -12.95
C ASN A 69 6.98 1.29 -13.75
N ASP A 70 5.66 1.43 -13.59
CA ASP A 70 4.83 2.36 -14.34
C ASP A 70 3.92 3.12 -13.37
N GLU A 71 4.39 4.26 -12.86
CA GLU A 71 3.67 5.05 -11.85
C GLU A 71 2.29 5.52 -12.32
N ILE A 72 2.12 5.76 -13.63
CA ILE A 72 0.84 6.18 -14.22
C ILE A 72 -0.13 5.00 -14.16
N LYS A 73 0.27 3.81 -14.62
CA LYS A 73 -0.57 2.62 -14.53
C LYS A 73 -0.86 2.22 -13.08
N LEU A 74 0.11 2.36 -12.18
CA LEU A 74 -0.10 2.12 -10.76
C LEU A 74 -1.18 3.03 -10.21
N ARG A 75 -1.09 4.34 -10.46
CA ARG A 75 -2.10 5.31 -10.03
C ARG A 75 -3.47 5.00 -10.60
N ASP A 76 -3.57 4.75 -11.89
CA ASP A 76 -4.85 4.52 -12.56
C ASP A 76 -5.50 3.21 -12.07
N THR A 77 -4.69 2.17 -11.81
CA THR A 77 -5.17 0.92 -11.19
C THR A 77 -5.67 1.18 -9.77
N LEU A 78 -4.88 1.88 -8.95
CA LEU A 78 -5.29 2.21 -7.59
C LEU A 78 -6.59 3.03 -7.60
N TYR A 79 -6.73 4.05 -8.44
CA TYR A 79 -7.94 4.88 -8.44
C TYR A 79 -9.20 4.10 -8.83
N LYS A 80 -9.08 3.15 -9.77
CA LYS A 80 -10.18 2.26 -10.15
C LYS A 80 -10.69 1.41 -8.96
N HIS A 81 -9.79 0.92 -8.12
CA HIS A 81 -10.14 0.07 -6.98
C HIS A 81 -10.49 0.88 -5.72
N PHE A 82 -9.91 2.07 -5.58
CA PHE A 82 -10.06 2.94 -4.42
C PHE A 82 -11.28 3.88 -4.53
N GLY A 83 -11.93 3.93 -5.69
CA GLY A 83 -13.19 4.66 -5.89
C GLY A 83 -13.02 6.17 -6.06
N LYS A 84 -12.00 6.62 -6.80
CA LYS A 84 -11.83 8.03 -7.18
C LYS A 84 -12.10 8.25 -8.66
#